data_AF-A0A3A5HMW1-F1
#
_entry.id   AF-A0A3A5HMW1-F1
#
_cell.length_a   1.000
_cell.length_b   1.000
_cell.length_c   1.000
_cell.angle_alpha   90.00
_cell.angle_beta   90.00
_cell.angle_gamma   90.00
#
_symmetry.space_group_name_H-M   'P 1'
#
loop_
_entity.id
_entity.type
_entity.pdbx_description
1 polymer ?
#
loop_
_entity_poly.entity_id
_entity_poly.type
_entity_poly.pdbx_seq_one_letter_code
_entity_poly.pdbx_strand_id
1 'polypeptide(L)'
;MKFIVRAHHILSLGGYIVELEFPYRNIIVVNPTPEPIKIEIPVFDEEWIEEHRNLGLKIIPVKDEDNYLAMWRKEKAKLEKIKAESA
;
A
#
# COMPACT_ATOMS: atom_id res chain seq x y z
N MET A 1 -1.47 -15.07 -6.38
CA MET A 1 -0.76 -15.36 -5.11
C MET A 1 -1.34 -14.44 -4.03
N LYS A 2 -1.36 -14.82 -2.74
CA LYS A 2 -1.95 -13.97 -1.69
C LYS A 2 -0.88 -13.58 -0.67
N PHE A 3 -0.83 -12.29 -0.32
CA PHE A 3 0.10 -11.76 0.67
C PHE A 3 -0.65 -11.27 1.90
N ILE A 4 -0.06 -11.43 3.09
CA ILE A 4 -0.66 -10.96 4.35
C ILE A 4 0.02 -9.67 4.76
N VAL A 5 -0.75 -8.59 4.79
CA VAL A 5 -0.30 -7.30 5.33
C VAL A 5 -0.60 -7.29 6.82
N ARG A 6 0.45 -7.37 7.64
CA ARG A 6 0.31 -7.32 9.11
C ARG A 6 -0.35 -6.03 9.56
N ALA A 7 -0.92 -6.07 10.77
CA ALA A 7 -1.42 -4.91 11.46
C ALA A 7 -0.36 -3.80 11.56
N HIS A 8 -0.79 -2.55 11.37
CA HIS A 8 0.10 -1.37 11.43
C HIS A 8 1.37 -1.50 10.60
N HIS A 9 1.25 -2.06 9.38
CA HIS A 9 2.40 -2.31 8.50
C HIS A 9 2.31 -1.52 7.19
N ILE A 10 3.47 -1.22 6.61
CA ILE A 10 3.62 -0.52 5.33
C ILE A 10 4.51 -1.34 4.41
N LEU A 11 4.14 -1.44 3.13
CA LEU A 11 4.87 -2.19 2.10
C LEU A 11 4.80 -1.48 0.74
N SER A 12 5.73 -1.83 -0.13
CA SER A 12 5.88 -1.29 -1.49
C SER A 12 5.70 -2.42 -2.50
N LEU A 13 4.83 -2.22 -3.49
CA LEU A 13 4.50 -3.23 -4.50
C LEU A 13 5.15 -2.99 -5.86
N GLY A 14 6.13 -2.08 -5.99
CA GLY A 14 6.76 -1.78 -7.29
C GLY A 14 7.32 -2.99 -8.05
N GLY A 15 7.84 -4.00 -7.34
CA GLY A 15 8.31 -5.25 -7.97
C GLY A 15 7.21 -6.29 -8.26
N TYR A 16 5.96 -5.98 -7.92
CA TYR A 16 4.79 -6.85 -8.08
C TYR A 16 3.75 -6.25 -9.04
N ILE A 17 4.07 -5.13 -9.69
CA ILE A 17 3.31 -4.59 -10.81
C ILE A 17 3.79 -5.33 -12.04
N VAL A 18 2.88 -6.01 -12.73
CA VAL A 18 3.23 -6.89 -13.86
C VAL A 18 2.90 -6.24 -15.20
N GLU A 19 1.92 -5.35 -15.25
CA GLU A 19 1.47 -4.74 -16.51
C GLU A 19 2.42 -3.67 -17.03
N LEU A 20 2.65 -3.72 -18.34
CA LEU A 20 3.46 -2.73 -19.08
C LEU A 20 2.73 -1.39 -19.24
N GLU A 21 1.40 -1.40 -19.23
CA GLU A 21 0.54 -0.23 -19.39
C GLU A 21 -0.07 0.25 -18.06
N PHE A 22 0.65 0.04 -16.94
CA PHE A 22 0.20 0.51 -15.63
C PHE A 22 0.65 1.96 -15.37
N PRO A 23 -0.24 2.89 -14.99
CA PRO A 23 0.09 4.32 -14.91
C PRO A 23 0.94 4.72 -13.69
N TYR A 24 1.30 3.76 -12.84
CA TYR A 24 2.04 4.00 -11.59
C TYR A 24 3.32 3.17 -11.56
N ARG A 25 4.44 3.81 -11.24
CA ARG A 25 5.73 3.11 -11.07
C ARG A 25 5.80 2.26 -9.81
N ASN A 26 4.98 2.60 -8.81
CA ASN A 26 4.95 1.91 -7.52
C ASN A 26 3.60 2.13 -6.84
N ILE A 27 3.23 1.21 -5.95
CA ILE A 27 2.09 1.33 -5.06
C ILE A 27 2.59 1.13 -3.63
N ILE A 28 2.33 2.12 -2.79
CA ILE A 28 2.55 2.01 -1.35
C ILE A 28 1.25 1.53 -0.72
N VAL A 29 1.32 0.40 -0.01
CA VAL A 29 0.19 -0.17 0.73
C VAL A 29 0.45 0.03 2.21
N VAL A 30 -0.51 0.64 2.89
CA VAL A 30 -0.48 0.85 4.33
C VAL A 30 -1.69 0.15 4.94
N ASN A 31 -1.45 -0.69 5.94
CA ASN A 31 -2.50 -1.25 6.78
C ASN A 31 -2.58 -0.46 8.09
N PRO A 32 -3.52 0.50 8.22
CA PRO A 32 -3.70 1.26 9.45
C PRO A 32 -4.46 0.48 10.53
N THR A 33 -5.01 -0.68 10.21
CA THR A 33 -5.88 -1.44 11.11
C THR A 33 -5.07 -2.34 12.06
N PRO A 34 -5.64 -2.71 13.21
CA PRO A 34 -5.04 -3.68 14.12
C PRO A 34 -5.14 -5.13 13.64
N GLU A 35 -5.84 -5.39 12.52
CA GLU A 35 -6.05 -6.71 11.97
C GLU A 35 -5.15 -6.96 10.75
N PRO A 36 -4.66 -8.20 10.55
CA PRO A 36 -3.94 -8.54 9.33
C PRO A 36 -4.90 -8.69 8.14
N ILE A 37 -4.61 -7.99 7.04
CA ILE A 37 -5.44 -8.01 5.83
C ILE A 37 -4.73 -8.80 4.73
N LYS A 38 -5.46 -9.70 4.07
CA LYS A 38 -4.98 -10.45 2.91
C LYS A 38 -5.18 -9.61 1.66
N ILE A 39 -4.13 -9.49 0.85
CA ILE A 39 -4.17 -8.79 -0.43
C ILE A 39 -3.82 -9.73 -1.56
N GLU A 40 -4.37 -9.46 -2.74
CA GLU A 40 -4.07 -10.23 -3.94
C GLU A 40 -2.86 -9.63 -4.66
N ILE A 41 -1.95 -10.49 -5.10
CA ILE A 41 -0.77 -10.11 -5.89
C ILE A 41 -0.57 -11.11 -7.03
N PRO A 42 -0.02 -10.68 -8.18
CA PRO A 42 0.47 -9.32 -8.51
C PRO A 42 -0.65 -8.30 -8.80
N VAL A 43 -0.27 -7.04 -8.99
CA VAL A 43 -1.18 -5.95 -9.38
C VAL A 43 -1.26 -5.93 -10.90
N PHE A 44 -2.47 -5.99 -11.44
CA PHE A 44 -2.73 -6.01 -12.87
C PHE A 44 -3.33 -4.67 -13.34
N ASP A 45 -4.42 -4.23 -12.73
CA ASP A 45 -5.18 -3.07 -13.18
C ASP A 45 -5.44 -2.05 -12.05
N GLU A 46 -6.02 -0.91 -12.41
CA GLU A 46 -6.36 0.15 -11.46
C GLU A 46 -7.54 -0.23 -10.55
N GLU A 47 -8.38 -1.20 -10.95
CA GLU A 47 -9.51 -1.66 -10.12
C GLU A 47 -8.99 -2.25 -8.81
N TRP A 48 -7.83 -2.92 -8.85
CA TRP A 48 -7.10 -3.40 -7.68
C TRP A 48 -6.97 -2.32 -6.58
N ILE A 49 -6.74 -1.06 -6.95
CA ILE A 49 -6.57 0.05 -5.99
C ILE A 49 -7.86 0.30 -5.22
N GLU A 50 -9.00 0.33 -5.92
CA GLU A 50 -10.30 0.60 -5.32
C GLU A 50 -10.76 -0.58 -4.44
N GLU A 51 -10.59 -1.81 -4.92
CA GLU A 51 -10.90 -3.02 -4.16
C GLU A 51 -10.16 -3.06 -2.83
N HIS A 52 -8.86 -2.79 -2.85
CA HIS A 52 -8.03 -2.85 -1.64
C HIS A 52 -8.28 -1.66 -0.70
N ARG A 53 -8.71 -0.50 -1.22
CA ARG A 53 -9.22 0.60 -0.38
C ARG A 53 -10.48 0.20 0.37
N ASN A 54 -11.39 -0.54 -0.26
CA ASN A 54 -12.61 -1.04 0.37
C ASN A 54 -12.35 -2.06 1.48
N LEU A 55 -11.20 -2.73 1.46
CA LEU A 55 -10.73 -3.61 2.54
C LEU A 55 -10.20 -2.85 3.77
N GLY A 56 -10.16 -1.51 3.73
CA GLY A 56 -9.62 -0.68 4.81
C GLY A 56 -8.11 -0.45 4.70
N LEU A 57 -7.48 -0.85 3.61
CA LEU A 57 -6.10 -0.51 3.33
C LEU A 57 -6.01 0.88 2.72
N LYS A 58 -4.94 1.59 3.06
CA LYS A 58 -4.61 2.84 2.39
C LYS A 58 -3.64 2.57 1.25
N ILE A 59 -4.15 2.69 0.04
CA ILE A 59 -3.41 2.47 -1.20
C ILE A 59 -3.01 3.80 -1.82
N ILE A 60 -1.71 3.98 -1.98
CA ILE A 60 -1.09 5.23 -2.44
C ILE A 60 -0.33 4.91 -3.74
N PRO A 61 -0.94 5.20 -4.90
CA PRO A 61 -0.23 5.11 -6.16
C PRO A 61 0.87 6.17 -6.23
N VAL A 62 2.00 5.81 -6.84
CA VAL A 62 3.18 6.66 -7.02
C VAL A 62 3.50 6.72 -8.50
N LYS A 63 3.51 7.93 -9.06
CA LYS A 63 3.89 8.21 -10.45
C LYS A 63 5.39 8.48 -10.57
N ASP A 64 5.89 8.61 -11.79
CA ASP A 64 7.29 8.92 -12.07
C ASP A 64 7.74 10.28 -11.53
N GLU A 65 6.86 11.27 -11.63
CA GLU A 65 7.08 12.63 -11.12
C GLU A 65 7.06 12.74 -9.59
N ASP A 66 6.49 11.76 -8.90
CA ASP A 66 6.36 11.80 -7.45
C ASP A 66 7.72 11.55 -6.75
N ASN A 67 7.82 11.94 -5.48
CA ASN A 67 8.93 11.53 -4.62
C ASN A 67 8.51 10.37 -3.71
N TYR A 68 8.82 9.14 -4.15
CA TYR A 68 8.50 7.91 -3.42
C TYR A 68 8.97 7.96 -1.96
N LEU A 69 10.22 8.38 -1.73
CA LEU A 69 10.81 8.37 -0.39
C LEU A 69 10.10 9.34 0.55
N ALA A 70 9.73 10.52 0.05
CA ALA A 70 8.98 11.51 0.83
C ALA A 70 7.58 11.00 1.19
N MET A 71 6.87 10.42 0.23
CA MET A 71 5.54 9.83 0.45
C MET A 71 5.60 8.67 1.45
N TRP A 72 6.55 7.76 1.27
CA TRP A 72 6.76 6.64 2.18
C TRP A 72 7.02 7.10 3.61
N ARG A 73 7.95 8.05 3.80
CA ARG A 73 8.30 8.57 5.13
C ARG A 73 7.11 9.24 5.80
N LYS A 74 6.33 10.02 5.04
CA LYS A 74 5.13 10.71 5.54
C LYS A 74 4.10 9.70 6.07
N GLU A 75 3.87 8.63 5.33
CA GLU A 75 2.83 7.65 5.67
C GLU A 75 3.28 6.69 6.75
N LYS A 76 4.57 6.30 6.75
CA LYS A 76 5.18 5.58 7.87
C LYS A 76 5.07 6.38 9.17
N ALA A 77 5.36 7.69 9.15
CA ALA A 77 5.26 8.52 10.35
C ALA A 77 3.83 8.61 10.90
N LYS A 78 2.81 8.62 10.02
CA LYS A 78 1.41 8.55 10.43
C LYS A 78 1.05 7.20 11.03
N LEU A 79 1.53 6.12 10.41
CA LEU A 79 1.27 4.76 10.87
C LEU A 79 1.86 4.49 12.26
N GLU A 80 3.08 4.96 12.52
CA GLU A 80 3.71 4.83 13.83
C GLU A 80 2.93 5.59 14.92
N LYS A 81 2.32 6.74 14.60
CA LYS A 81 1.43 7.45 15.53
C LYS A 81 0.21 6.62 15.88
N ILE A 82 -0.49 6.08 14.87
CA ILE A 82 -1.67 5.20 15.07
C ILE A 82 -1.29 4.00 15.94
N LYS A 83 -0.14 3.39 15.66
CA LYS A 83 0.37 2.24 16.41
C LYS A 83 0.66 2.60 17.88
N ALA A 84 1.19 3.79 18.14
CA ALA A 84 1.47 4.26 19.50
C ALA A 84 0.18 4.63 20.27
N GLU A 85 -0.87 5.07 19.59
CA GLU A 85 -2.18 5.36 20.18
C GLU A 85 -3.01 4.09 20.44
N SER A 86 -2.70 3.00 19.72
CA SER A 86 -3.39 1.70 19.82
C SER A 86 -2.68 0.69 20.75
N ALA A 87 -1.57 1.09 21.37
CA ALA A 87 -0.75 0.29 22.29
C ALA A 87 -0.99 0.72 23.74
#